data_AF-A0A3B3SNA3-F1
#
_entry.id   AF-A0A3B3SNA3-F1
#
_cell.length_a   1.000
_cell.length_b   1.000
_cell.length_c   1.000
_cell.angle_alpha   90.00
_cell.angle_beta   90.00
_cell.angle_gamma   90.00
#
_symmetry.space_group_name_H-M   'P 1'
#
loop_
_entity.id
_entity.type
_entity.pdbx_description
1 polymer ?
#
loop_
_entity_poly.entity_id
_entity_poly.type
_entity_poly.pdbx_seq_one_letter_code
_entity_poly.pdbx_strand_id
1 'polypeptide(L)'
;MVEKQDHDMEEADQVYLLMKKGYRISRNVRLAWFLSRLNQAVRPTPHTELFNVDSELDVLSVLPKGCQPDFPPTTLAYQLVPSTRVTFLSHRYRFVIELDLSPSTGIVDDSTEEMMFDEVFHALSRCLAGLTKPFKVPGTDLVFQPEIFVTILAYSSIIGLRSHQVIFKELHQCALMLLVKFPHPVLLKMRQAGEN
;
A
#
# COMPACT_ATOMS: atom_id res chain seq x y z
N MET A 1 51.34 2.29 8.23
CA MET A 1 50.43 1.36 8.92
C MET A 1 49.27 2.19 9.44
N VAL A 2 48.11 2.12 8.79
CA VAL A 2 46.88 2.69 9.30
C VAL A 2 46.08 1.48 9.77
N GLU A 3 45.97 1.33 11.09
CA GLU A 3 45.12 0.32 11.71
C GLU A 3 43.68 0.64 11.32
N LYS A 4 43.15 -0.18 10.42
CA LYS A 4 41.75 -0.19 10.07
C LYS A 4 41.04 -0.79 11.28
N GLN A 5 40.42 0.05 12.11
CA GLN A 5 39.50 -0.44 13.13
C GLN A 5 38.35 -1.13 12.39
N ASP A 6 38.40 -2.46 12.31
CA ASP A 6 37.25 -3.30 11.96
C ASP A 6 36.26 -3.15 13.11
N HIS A 7 35.39 -2.14 12.98
CA HIS A 7 34.18 -2.10 13.76
C HIS A 7 33.26 -3.13 13.11
N ASP A 8 33.17 -4.32 13.72
CA ASP A 8 32.27 -5.43 13.36
C ASP A 8 30.81 -4.97 13.57
N MET A 9 30.38 -4.04 12.73
CA MET A 9 29.03 -3.49 12.74
C MET A 9 28.15 -4.45 11.96
N GLU A 10 27.13 -4.96 12.63
CA GLU A 10 26.21 -5.92 12.03
C GLU A 10 25.55 -5.34 10.78
N GLU A 11 25.45 -6.16 9.73
CA GLU A 11 24.86 -5.77 8.45
C GLU A 11 23.33 -5.65 8.54
N ALA A 12 22.77 -4.62 7.93
CA ALA A 12 21.33 -4.48 7.76
C ALA A 12 20.81 -5.44 6.69
N ASP A 13 19.80 -6.25 7.03
CA ASP A 13 19.04 -7.06 6.06
C ASP A 13 17.87 -6.26 5.49
N GLN A 14 17.10 -5.59 6.35
CA GLN A 14 15.96 -4.78 5.95
C GLN A 14 15.97 -3.40 6.59
N VAL A 15 15.52 -2.40 5.83
CA VAL A 15 15.34 -1.03 6.31
C VAL A 15 13.96 -0.55 5.92
N TYR A 16 13.20 -0.01 6.87
CA TYR A 16 11.90 0.60 6.63
C TYR A 16 12.03 2.11 6.69
N LEU A 17 11.61 2.79 5.62
CA LEU A 17 11.66 4.24 5.49
C LEU A 17 10.25 4.82 5.34
N LEU A 18 9.99 5.94 6.00
CA LEU A 18 8.78 6.72 5.79
C LEU A 18 9.05 7.90 4.88
N MET A 19 8.27 8.00 3.80
CA MET A 19 8.30 9.14 2.87
C MET A 19 7.45 10.30 3.41
N LYS A 20 7.95 11.52 3.31
CA LYS A 20 7.23 12.73 3.71
C LYS A 20 5.89 12.90 2.98
N LYS A 21 4.87 13.40 3.71
CA LYS A 21 3.47 13.56 3.22
C LYS A 21 3.27 14.67 2.17
N GLY A 22 4.17 15.65 2.10
CA GLY A 22 3.97 16.91 1.36
C GLY A 22 3.92 16.76 -0.17
N TYR A 23 4.63 15.79 -0.74
CA TYR A 23 4.69 15.55 -2.18
C TYR A 23 5.11 14.12 -2.47
N ARG A 24 5.03 13.74 -3.76
CA ARG A 24 5.47 12.42 -4.20
C ARG A 24 7.00 12.34 -4.21
N ILE A 25 7.57 11.49 -3.36
CA ILE A 25 9.00 11.17 -3.39
C ILE A 25 9.32 10.31 -4.62
N SER A 26 10.27 10.77 -5.44
CA SER A 26 10.62 10.12 -6.70
C SER A 26 11.40 8.80 -6.47
N ARG A 27 11.52 7.98 -7.51
CA ARG A 27 12.41 6.79 -7.45
C ARG A 27 13.87 7.19 -7.34
N ASN A 28 14.25 8.32 -7.94
CA ASN A 28 15.63 8.80 -7.92
C ASN A 28 16.06 9.25 -6.53
N VAL A 29 15.20 9.96 -5.78
CA VAL A 29 15.46 10.33 -4.38
C VAL A 29 15.65 9.08 -3.52
N ARG A 30 14.77 8.07 -3.68
CA ARG A 30 14.86 6.80 -2.97
C ARG A 30 16.15 6.04 -3.26
N LEU A 31 16.54 5.98 -4.53
CA LEU A 31 17.78 5.36 -4.95
C LEU A 31 19.01 6.15 -4.45
N ALA A 32 18.99 7.47 -4.57
CA ALA A 32 20.05 8.34 -4.09
C ALA A 32 20.27 8.20 -2.58
N TRP A 33 19.19 8.11 -1.80
CA TRP A 33 19.25 7.84 -0.36
C TRP A 33 20.02 6.54 -0.09
N PHE A 34 19.69 5.46 -0.80
CA PHE A 34 20.36 4.17 -0.63
C PHE A 34 21.84 4.24 -1.00
N LEU A 35 22.17 4.77 -2.19
CA LEU A 35 23.55 4.85 -2.68
C LEU A 35 24.40 5.77 -1.80
N SER A 36 23.85 6.88 -1.33
CA SER A 36 24.55 7.85 -0.47
C SER A 36 24.93 7.28 0.90
N ARG A 37 24.29 6.19 1.33
CA ARG A 37 24.50 5.53 2.62
C ARG A 37 25.10 4.15 2.49
N LEU A 38 25.48 3.73 1.28
CA LEU A 38 26.05 2.41 1.06
C LEU A 38 27.35 2.26 1.85
N ASN A 39 27.49 1.14 2.54
CA ASN A 39 28.57 0.80 3.46
C ASN A 39 28.70 1.75 4.68
N GLN A 40 27.70 2.59 4.96
CA GLN A 40 27.66 3.47 6.13
C GLN A 40 26.74 2.94 7.22
N ALA A 41 26.95 3.43 8.44
CA ALA A 41 26.09 3.19 9.58
C ALA A 41 24.73 3.90 9.40
N VAL A 42 23.63 3.15 9.48
CA VAL A 42 22.27 3.66 9.47
C VAL A 42 21.60 3.29 10.77
N ARG A 43 20.96 4.28 11.42
CA ARG A 43 20.20 4.11 12.66
C ARG A 43 18.75 4.54 12.45
N PRO A 44 17.79 3.95 13.18
CA PRO A 44 16.43 4.45 13.24
C PRO A 44 16.37 5.90 13.73
N THR A 45 15.50 6.69 13.12
CA THR A 45 15.21 8.07 13.51
C THR A 45 14.41 8.04 14.81
N PRO A 46 14.83 8.78 15.87
CA PRO A 46 14.07 8.86 17.12
C PRO A 46 12.65 9.37 16.89
N HIS A 47 11.68 8.89 17.66
CA HIS A 47 10.27 9.32 17.54
C HIS A 47 10.06 10.84 17.65
N THR A 48 10.91 11.54 18.39
CA THR A 48 10.88 13.02 18.52
C THR A 48 11.29 13.75 17.25
N GLU A 49 12.04 13.10 16.36
CA GLU A 49 12.57 13.66 15.11
C GLU A 49 11.85 13.09 13.88
N LEU A 50 11.00 12.07 14.06
CA LEU A 50 10.11 11.61 12.99
C LEU A 50 9.24 12.78 12.53
N PHE A 51 9.00 12.87 11.23
CA PHE A 51 8.22 13.95 10.62
C PHE A 51 8.90 15.32 10.67
N ASN A 52 10.23 15.37 10.85
CA ASN A 52 11.00 16.60 10.69
C ASN A 52 10.75 17.19 9.29
N VAL A 53 10.58 18.51 9.23
CA VAL A 53 10.31 19.25 7.99
C VAL A 53 11.47 19.16 7.00
N ASP A 54 12.71 18.95 7.46
CA ASP A 54 13.89 19.02 6.58
C ASP A 54 14.21 17.70 5.88
N SER A 55 13.70 16.56 6.36
CA SER A 55 13.99 15.24 5.80
C SER A 55 12.91 14.78 4.81
N GLU A 56 13.32 14.26 3.65
CA GLU A 56 12.40 13.63 2.69
C GLU A 56 12.05 12.18 3.08
N LEU A 57 12.95 11.53 3.82
CA LEU A 57 12.94 10.09 4.13
C LEU A 57 13.42 9.85 5.57
N ASP A 58 12.51 9.37 6.42
CA ASP A 58 12.83 9.05 7.81
C ASP A 58 13.03 7.55 8.00
N VAL A 59 14.07 7.15 8.74
CA VAL A 59 14.37 5.74 9.02
C VAL A 59 13.48 5.28 10.16
N LEU A 60 12.52 4.40 9.89
CA LEU A 60 11.65 3.86 10.94
C LEU A 60 12.33 2.75 11.72
N SER A 61 12.95 1.81 11.01
CA SER A 61 13.65 0.67 11.62
C SER A 61 14.72 0.13 10.69
N VAL A 62 15.69 -0.53 11.31
CA VAL A 62 16.75 -1.28 10.65
C VAL A 62 16.81 -2.66 11.32
N LEU A 63 16.72 -3.71 10.52
CA LEU A 63 16.68 -5.10 10.98
C LEU A 63 17.90 -5.85 10.44
N PRO A 64 18.69 -6.52 11.30
CA PRO A 64 19.76 -7.40 10.85
C PRO A 64 19.22 -8.74 10.32
N LYS A 65 20.13 -9.55 9.79
CA LYS A 65 19.80 -10.87 9.22
C LYS A 65 19.26 -11.82 10.29
N GLY A 66 18.20 -12.56 9.96
CA GLY A 66 17.61 -13.57 10.85
C GLY A 66 16.62 -13.02 11.89
N CYS A 67 16.33 -11.72 11.89
CA CYS A 67 15.30 -11.14 12.74
C CYS A 67 13.90 -11.62 12.37
N GLN A 68 13.12 -11.92 13.41
CA GLN A 68 11.69 -12.25 13.28
C GLN A 68 10.85 -10.95 13.19
N PRO A 69 9.60 -11.01 12.69
CA PRO A 69 8.71 -9.85 12.59
C PRO A 69 8.47 -9.13 13.93
N ASP A 70 8.53 -9.89 15.04
CA ASP A 70 8.36 -9.39 16.41
C ASP A 70 9.66 -8.88 17.04
N PHE A 71 10.69 -8.60 16.22
CA PHE A 71 11.95 -8.04 16.69
C PHE A 71 11.71 -6.73 17.45
N PRO A 72 12.29 -6.57 18.65
CA PRO A 72 12.04 -5.41 19.48
C PRO A 72 12.57 -4.13 18.80
N PRO A 73 11.95 -2.96 19.07
CA PRO A 73 12.47 -1.69 18.61
C PRO A 73 13.91 -1.47 19.11
N THR A 74 14.81 -1.16 18.19
CA THR A 74 16.22 -0.90 18.48
C THR A 74 16.60 0.51 18.05
N THR A 75 17.56 1.11 18.73
CA THR A 75 18.20 2.38 18.34
C THR A 75 19.62 2.17 17.81
N LEU A 76 20.04 0.91 17.71
CA LEU A 76 21.38 0.53 17.24
C LEU A 76 21.56 0.92 15.77
N ALA A 77 22.82 1.17 15.42
CA ALA A 77 23.23 1.42 14.06
C ALA A 77 23.69 0.11 13.40
N TYR A 78 23.36 -0.05 12.13
CA TYR A 78 23.73 -1.20 11.32
C TYR A 78 24.38 -0.74 10.01
N GLN A 79 25.22 -1.58 9.43
CA GLN A 79 25.86 -1.26 8.15
C GLN A 79 24.91 -1.52 6.99
N LEU A 80 24.63 -0.49 6.19
CA LEU A 80 23.88 -0.66 4.95
C LEU A 80 24.78 -1.33 3.90
N VAL A 81 24.35 -2.45 3.36
CA VAL A 81 25.11 -3.22 2.35
C VAL A 81 24.32 -3.34 1.04
N PRO A 82 24.96 -3.70 -0.09
CA PRO A 82 24.26 -3.84 -1.36
C PRO A 82 23.09 -4.84 -1.35
N SER A 83 23.14 -5.84 -0.47
CA SER A 83 22.07 -6.82 -0.30
C SER A 83 20.90 -6.35 0.58
N THR A 84 21.02 -5.20 1.25
CA THR A 84 19.96 -4.69 2.14
C THR A 84 18.70 -4.37 1.34
N ARG A 85 17.55 -4.88 1.79
CA ARG A 85 16.24 -4.59 1.22
C ARG A 85 15.65 -3.34 1.87
N VAL A 86 15.33 -2.35 1.06
CA VAL A 86 14.75 -1.10 1.55
C VAL A 86 13.28 -0.99 1.17
N THR A 87 12.43 -0.90 2.18
CA THR A 87 10.97 -0.75 2.05
C THR A 87 10.58 0.70 2.30
N PHE A 88 9.97 1.34 1.30
CA PHE A 88 9.52 2.72 1.37
C PHE A 88 8.01 2.80 1.59
N LEU A 89 7.60 3.37 2.72
CA LEU A 89 6.22 3.55 3.13
C LEU A 89 5.73 4.95 2.76
N SER A 90 4.54 5.04 2.16
CA SER A 90 3.92 6.30 1.73
C SER A 90 2.71 6.64 2.60
N HIS A 91 2.54 7.90 2.98
CA HIS A 91 1.28 8.32 3.61
C HIS A 91 0.06 8.19 2.70
N ARG A 92 0.25 8.08 1.38
CA ARG A 92 -0.83 8.04 0.40
C ARG A 92 -0.59 6.95 -0.64
N TYR A 93 -1.57 6.06 -0.80
CA TYR A 93 -1.61 5.07 -1.87
C TYR A 93 -2.79 5.33 -2.80
N ARG A 94 -2.59 5.08 -4.09
CA ARG A 94 -3.63 5.24 -5.12
C ARG A 94 -3.72 3.94 -5.90
N PHE A 95 -4.89 3.32 -5.90
CA PHE A 95 -5.19 2.10 -6.64
C PHE A 95 -6.24 2.39 -7.70
N VAL A 96 -6.05 1.79 -8.86
CA VAL A 96 -7.07 1.71 -9.92
C VAL A 96 -7.39 0.24 -10.08
N ILE A 97 -8.65 -0.12 -9.92
CA ILE A 97 -9.16 -1.48 -10.05
C ILE A 97 -10.07 -1.49 -11.27
N GLU A 98 -9.74 -2.33 -12.25
CA GLU A 98 -10.59 -2.58 -13.40
C GLU A 98 -11.37 -3.87 -13.15
N LEU A 99 -12.70 -3.78 -13.27
CA LEU A 99 -13.64 -4.87 -13.06
C LEU A 99 -14.32 -5.17 -14.38
N ASP A 100 -14.11 -6.37 -14.89
CA ASP A 100 -14.90 -6.90 -15.99
C ASP A 100 -16.19 -7.49 -15.42
N LEU A 101 -17.31 -6.86 -15.79
CA LEU A 101 -18.67 -7.28 -15.52
C LEU A 101 -19.44 -7.54 -16.83
N SER A 102 -18.75 -8.05 -17.85
CA SER A 102 -19.32 -8.48 -19.13
C SER A 102 -20.31 -9.65 -18.98
N PRO A 103 -21.19 -9.92 -19.96
CA PRO A 103 -22.17 -10.99 -19.88
C PRO A 103 -21.61 -12.38 -19.56
N SER A 104 -20.36 -12.67 -19.94
CA SER A 104 -19.68 -13.92 -19.57
C SER A 104 -19.47 -14.08 -18.06
N THR A 105 -19.47 -12.99 -17.30
CA THR A 105 -19.41 -13.00 -15.84
C THR A 105 -20.80 -13.11 -15.18
N GLY A 106 -21.88 -13.16 -15.98
CA GLY A 106 -23.26 -13.38 -15.53
C GLY A 106 -23.78 -14.80 -15.64
N ILE A 107 -22.87 -15.74 -15.85
CA ILE A 107 -23.19 -17.16 -15.86
C ILE A 107 -23.26 -17.62 -14.41
N VAL A 108 -24.20 -18.51 -14.09
CA VAL A 108 -24.26 -19.20 -12.79
C VAL A 108 -23.15 -20.24 -12.79
N ASP A 109 -22.33 -20.26 -11.75
CA ASP A 109 -21.34 -21.30 -11.57
C ASP A 109 -22.04 -22.61 -11.20
N ASP A 110 -21.90 -23.63 -12.06
CA ASP A 110 -22.50 -24.94 -11.89
C ASP A 110 -22.06 -25.65 -10.60
N SER A 111 -20.94 -25.21 -9.98
CA SER A 111 -20.39 -25.82 -8.77
C SER A 111 -20.84 -25.15 -7.46
N THR A 112 -21.19 -23.86 -7.48
CA THR A 112 -21.55 -23.08 -6.29
C THR A 112 -23.01 -22.61 -6.28
N GLU A 113 -23.73 -22.72 -7.41
CA GLU A 113 -25.09 -22.19 -7.61
C GLU A 113 -25.19 -20.64 -7.46
N GLU A 114 -24.06 -19.94 -7.30
CA GLU A 114 -23.99 -18.47 -7.25
C GLU A 114 -23.71 -17.88 -8.65
N MET A 115 -24.08 -16.62 -8.88
CA MET A 115 -23.66 -15.93 -10.10
C MET A 115 -22.16 -15.65 -10.03
N MET A 116 -21.41 -15.85 -11.12
CA MET A 116 -19.98 -15.53 -11.20
C MET A 116 -19.68 -14.05 -10.83
N PHE A 117 -20.65 -13.15 -11.00
CA PHE A 117 -20.58 -11.76 -10.52
C PHE A 117 -20.42 -11.65 -9.00
N ASP A 118 -21.07 -12.50 -8.22
CA ASP A 118 -20.99 -12.47 -6.75
C ASP A 118 -19.56 -12.75 -6.30
N GLU A 119 -18.87 -13.70 -6.92
CA GLU A 119 -17.46 -13.99 -6.61
C GLU A 119 -16.57 -12.77 -6.87
N VAL A 120 -16.79 -12.04 -7.97
CA VAL A 120 -16.04 -10.81 -8.30
C VAL A 120 -16.22 -9.76 -7.20
N PHE A 121 -17.46 -9.55 -6.72
CA PHE A 121 -17.73 -8.61 -5.63
C PHE A 121 -17.14 -9.09 -4.30
N HIS A 122 -17.21 -10.38 -4.00
CA HIS A 122 -16.58 -10.95 -2.81
C HIS A 122 -15.05 -10.79 -2.86
N ALA A 123 -14.42 -11.03 -3.99
CA ALA A 123 -12.98 -10.83 -4.19
C ALA A 123 -12.60 -9.36 -4.03
N LEU A 124 -13.37 -8.43 -4.62
CA LEU A 124 -13.18 -7.00 -4.45
C LEU A 124 -13.32 -6.59 -2.98
N SER A 125 -14.34 -7.07 -2.27
CA SER A 125 -14.57 -6.78 -0.85
C SER A 125 -13.39 -7.26 0.00
N ARG A 126 -12.93 -8.51 -0.20
CA ARG A 126 -11.74 -9.04 0.48
C ARG A 126 -10.49 -8.23 0.16
N CYS A 127 -10.32 -7.82 -1.10
CA CYS A 127 -9.21 -6.98 -1.53
C CYS A 127 -9.21 -5.62 -0.80
N LEU A 128 -10.36 -4.91 -0.79
CA LEU A 128 -10.50 -3.62 -0.13
C LEU A 128 -10.31 -3.73 1.39
N ALA A 129 -10.84 -4.78 2.02
CA ALA A 129 -10.63 -5.07 3.44
C ALA A 129 -9.13 -5.32 3.75
N GLY A 130 -8.44 -6.09 2.89
CA GLY A 130 -7.01 -6.33 3.02
C GLY A 130 -6.18 -5.07 2.81
N LEU A 131 -6.49 -4.26 1.80
CA LEU A 131 -5.81 -3.00 1.50
C LEU A 131 -5.91 -2.02 2.67
N THR A 132 -7.06 -1.94 3.33
CA THR A 132 -7.30 -0.99 4.42
C THR A 132 -6.82 -1.49 5.78
N LYS A 133 -6.35 -2.74 5.88
CA LYS A 133 -5.88 -3.33 7.14
C LYS A 133 -4.58 -2.66 7.61
N PRO A 134 -4.58 -2.00 8.80
CA PRO A 134 -3.36 -1.47 9.39
C PRO A 134 -2.37 -2.60 9.73
N PHE A 135 -1.07 -2.29 9.72
CA PHE A 135 -0.03 -3.24 10.11
C PHE A 135 1.05 -2.57 10.97
N LYS A 136 1.69 -3.35 11.84
CA LYS A 136 2.84 -2.90 12.64
C LYS A 136 4.09 -2.90 11.76
N VAL A 137 4.82 -1.78 11.70
CA VAL A 137 6.07 -1.72 10.95
C VAL A 137 7.11 -2.60 11.67
N PRO A 138 7.72 -3.59 11.00
CA PRO A 138 8.69 -4.49 11.63
C PRO A 138 9.83 -3.73 12.31
N GLY A 139 10.22 -4.14 13.52
CA GLY A 139 11.24 -3.45 14.32
C GLY A 139 10.82 -2.12 14.93
N THR A 140 9.52 -1.82 15.00
CA THR A 140 8.97 -0.62 15.67
C THR A 140 7.66 -0.96 16.38
N ASP A 141 7.21 -0.11 17.30
CA ASP A 141 5.83 -0.14 17.83
C ASP A 141 4.83 0.70 17.03
N LEU A 142 5.23 1.19 15.85
CA LEU A 142 4.40 2.03 15.01
C LEU A 142 3.38 1.20 14.22
N VAL A 143 2.09 1.46 14.46
CA VAL A 143 1.01 0.97 13.59
C VAL A 143 0.90 1.90 12.38
N PHE A 144 1.21 1.37 11.21
CA PHE A 144 1.14 2.11 9.96
C PHE A 144 -0.24 2.01 9.33
N GLN A 145 -0.84 3.19 9.08
CA GLN A 145 -2.15 3.33 8.46
C GLN A 145 -2.13 4.50 7.46
N PRO A 146 -1.98 4.21 6.15
CA PRO A 146 -1.92 5.25 5.13
C PRO A 146 -3.31 5.68 4.66
N GLU A 147 -3.39 6.85 4.02
CA GLU A 147 -4.57 7.28 3.26
C GLU A 147 -4.61 6.50 1.94
N ILE A 148 -5.66 5.70 1.72
CA ILE A 148 -5.84 4.91 0.51
C ILE A 148 -6.94 5.53 -0.35
N PHE A 149 -6.60 5.81 -1.60
CA PHE A 149 -7.53 6.27 -2.63
C PHE A 149 -7.72 5.14 -3.62
N VAL A 150 -8.96 4.75 -3.88
CA VAL A 150 -9.29 3.71 -4.85
C VAL A 150 -10.18 4.32 -5.92
N THR A 151 -9.88 4.02 -7.17
CA THR A 151 -10.75 4.26 -8.34
C THR A 151 -11.16 2.91 -8.90
N ILE A 152 -12.44 2.70 -9.13
CA ILE A 152 -12.96 1.45 -9.68
C ILE A 152 -13.55 1.74 -11.06
N LEU A 153 -13.03 1.06 -12.07
CA LEU A 153 -13.51 1.11 -13.45
C LEU A 153 -14.26 -0.19 -13.70
N ALA A 154 -15.57 -0.12 -13.90
CA ALA A 154 -16.37 -1.31 -14.17
C ALA A 154 -16.85 -1.31 -15.62
N TYR A 155 -16.51 -2.35 -16.37
CA TYR A 155 -17.05 -2.61 -17.70
C TYR A 155 -18.26 -3.54 -17.57
N SER A 156 -19.46 -3.10 -17.93
CA SER A 156 -20.62 -4.01 -17.99
C SER A 156 -21.43 -3.80 -19.25
N SER A 157 -21.80 -4.90 -19.90
CA SER A 157 -22.65 -4.88 -21.10
C SER A 157 -24.13 -5.10 -20.79
N ILE A 158 -24.49 -5.38 -19.52
CA ILE A 158 -25.85 -5.80 -19.10
C ILE A 158 -26.64 -4.67 -18.43
N ILE A 159 -26.01 -3.58 -17.99
CA ILE A 159 -26.73 -2.50 -17.30
C ILE A 159 -27.55 -1.66 -18.31
N GLY A 160 -28.73 -2.15 -18.66
CA GLY A 160 -29.85 -1.29 -19.03
C GLY A 160 -30.30 -0.52 -17.80
N LEU A 161 -29.75 0.68 -17.58
CA LEU A 161 -30.19 1.60 -16.54
C LEU A 161 -31.71 1.83 -16.67
N ARG A 162 -32.52 1.15 -15.84
CA ARG A 162 -33.98 1.41 -15.77
C ARG A 162 -34.31 2.74 -15.09
N SER A 163 -33.32 3.39 -14.49
CA SER A 163 -33.47 4.67 -13.79
C SER A 163 -32.57 5.70 -14.46
N HIS A 164 -33.18 6.69 -15.11
CA HIS A 164 -32.53 7.90 -15.59
C HIS A 164 -31.92 8.69 -14.42
N GLN A 165 -30.70 8.35 -14.00
CA GLN A 165 -29.87 9.25 -13.21
C GLN A 165 -28.70 9.71 -14.09
N VAL A 166 -28.83 10.95 -14.54
CA VAL A 166 -27.90 11.65 -15.40
C VAL A 166 -26.59 11.90 -14.63
N ILE A 167 -25.56 11.11 -14.90
CA ILE A 167 -24.17 11.56 -14.67
C ILE A 167 -23.39 11.23 -15.95
N PHE A 168 -23.28 12.28 -16.79
CA PHE A 168 -22.46 12.41 -17.99
C PHE A 168 -22.76 11.48 -19.17
N LYS A 169 -23.68 11.96 -20.03
CA LYS A 169 -23.65 11.65 -21.46
C LYS A 169 -22.29 12.10 -22.04
N GLU A 170 -21.68 11.18 -22.78
CA GLU A 170 -20.45 11.30 -23.59
C GLU A 170 -19.10 11.09 -22.87
N LEU A 171 -18.88 9.85 -22.42
CA LEU A 171 -17.65 9.14 -22.73
C LEU A 171 -18.03 7.69 -23.06
N HIS A 172 -18.00 7.33 -24.35
CA HIS A 172 -18.42 6.01 -24.83
C HIS A 172 -17.70 4.88 -24.06
N GLN A 173 -18.48 4.12 -23.27
CA GLN A 173 -18.14 2.85 -22.61
C GLN A 173 -17.03 2.83 -21.54
N CYS A 174 -17.04 3.76 -20.58
CA CYS A 174 -16.36 3.55 -19.30
C CYS A 174 -17.21 4.13 -18.16
N ALA A 175 -17.81 3.30 -17.32
CA ALA A 175 -18.42 3.77 -16.09
C ALA A 175 -17.31 4.14 -15.10
N LEU A 176 -16.97 5.43 -15.03
CA LEU A 176 -16.12 5.98 -13.98
C LEU A 176 -16.96 6.10 -12.70
N MET A 177 -16.86 5.13 -11.79
CA MET A 177 -17.51 5.22 -10.49
C MET A 177 -16.50 5.28 -9.34
N LEU A 178 -16.73 6.29 -8.49
CA LEU A 178 -16.31 6.41 -7.10
C LEU A 178 -14.83 6.76 -6.80
N LEU A 179 -14.62 8.03 -6.43
CA LEU A 179 -13.59 8.44 -5.48
C LEU A 179 -14.11 8.13 -4.06
N VAL A 180 -13.87 6.93 -3.54
CA VAL A 180 -14.25 6.59 -2.15
C VAL A 180 -13.17 7.08 -1.20
N LYS A 181 -13.49 8.12 -0.42
CA LYS A 181 -12.91 8.26 0.92
C LYS A 181 -13.71 7.33 1.82
N PHE A 182 -13.08 6.31 2.39
CA PHE A 182 -13.77 5.33 3.24
C PHE A 182 -14.27 5.98 4.53
N PRO A 183 -15.60 5.99 4.74
CA PRO A 183 -16.12 5.39 5.96
C PRO A 183 -17.00 4.17 5.64
N HIS A 184 -17.12 3.31 6.64
CA HIS A 184 -17.83 2.02 6.73
C HIS A 184 -19.20 1.84 6.01
N PRO A 185 -20.04 2.87 5.72
CA PRO A 185 -21.41 2.64 5.20
C PRO A 185 -21.57 2.19 3.73
N VAL A 186 -20.54 2.18 2.89
CA VAL A 186 -20.70 1.96 1.43
C VAL A 186 -20.84 0.48 1.05
N LEU A 187 -20.27 -0.45 1.81
CA LEU A 187 -20.42 -1.90 1.61
C LEU A 187 -21.90 -2.35 1.62
N LEU A 188 -22.74 -1.68 2.43
CA LEU A 188 -24.18 -1.91 2.47
C LEU A 188 -24.90 -1.47 1.19
N LYS A 189 -24.41 -0.42 0.52
CA LYS A 189 -25.02 0.09 -0.72
C LYS A 189 -24.70 -0.76 -1.94
N MET A 190 -23.52 -1.37 -2.00
CA MET A 190 -23.19 -2.29 -3.10
C MET A 190 -24.01 -3.59 -3.02
N ARG A 191 -24.31 -4.08 -1.81
CA ARG A 191 -25.19 -5.24 -1.62
C ARG A 191 -26.62 -4.98 -2.11
N GLN A 192 -27.16 -3.80 -1.81
CA GLN A 192 -28.51 -3.39 -2.26
C GLN A 192 -28.62 -3.16 -3.78
N ALA A 193 -27.50 -2.96 -4.48
CA ALA A 193 -27.47 -2.80 -5.92
C ALA A 193 -27.38 -4.13 -6.69
N GLY A 194 -27.00 -5.22 -6.02
CA GLY A 194 -26.96 -6.58 -6.59
C GLY A 194 -28.26 -7.39 -6.37
N GLU A 195 -29.15 -6.93 -5.50
CA GLU A 195 -30.41 -7.62 -5.16
C GLU A 195 -31.64 -7.11 -5.95
N ASN A 196 -31.48 -6.29 -7.00
CA ASN A 196 -32.58 -5.77 -7.83
C ASN A 196 -32.39 -6.01 -9.34
#